data_AF-A0A542ZRT5-F1
#
_entry.id   AF-A0A542ZRT5-F1
#
_cell.length_a   1.000
_cell.length_b   1.000
_cell.length_c   1.000
_cell.angle_alpha   90.00
_cell.angle_beta   90.00
_cell.angle_gamma   90.00
#
_symmetry.space_group_name_H-M   'P 1'
#
loop_
_entity.id
_entity.type
_entity.pdbx_description
1 polymer ?
#
loop_
_entity_poly.entity_id
_entity_poly.type
_entity_poly.pdbx_seq_one_letter_code
_entity_poly.pdbx_strand_id
1 'polypeptide(L)'
;MAPHEFSTCTRRTLLTAALAAPIMGLAACSKEPPEPECGDLTALPAVEQVGGALLVSEASGRPGPVPMAQGFADQLGAWVDHWAEIVTGVNQLWLWPPAPSSDGSCTWSAAGRGVELTRLRAGRELVADLRIPLHELEGDDATARWRLVAGLNRYFANVDTRAPRGLAVNDQWPLDPPDEQTTGPFTTFRRNNIHQVRCAQALAAVMWQRPVSIDGSWGDETAGALKEILTELDLPTDLTRPEAWQGLLQHAEQP
;
A
#
# COMPACT_ATOMS: atom_id res chain seq x y z
N MET A 1 17.17 31.23 9.48
CA MET A 1 16.28 32.34 9.09
C MET A 1 15.56 31.87 7.85
N ALA A 2 14.33 31.35 8.02
CA ALA A 2 13.57 30.69 6.96
C ALA A 2 12.93 31.72 6.02
N PRO A 3 12.86 31.48 4.69
CA PRO A 3 11.98 32.23 3.82
C PRO A 3 10.57 31.64 3.86
N HIS A 4 9.60 32.54 3.90
CA HIS A 4 8.16 32.25 3.86
C HIS A 4 7.74 31.67 2.50
N GLU A 5 7.06 30.52 2.52
CA GLU A 5 6.30 30.02 1.37
C GLU A 5 4.95 30.74 1.29
N PHE A 6 4.67 31.31 0.11
CA PHE A 6 3.40 31.91 -0.23
C PHE A 6 2.47 30.84 -0.80
N SER A 7 1.40 30.49 -0.06
CA SER A 7 0.24 29.78 -0.63
C SER A 7 -0.56 30.72 -1.53
N THR A 8 -0.47 30.56 -2.84
CA THR A 8 -1.35 31.22 -3.80
C THR A 8 -2.65 30.45 -3.99
N CYS A 9 -3.72 30.87 -3.32
CA CYS A 9 -5.09 30.49 -3.65
C CYS A 9 -5.56 31.27 -4.89
N THR A 10 -5.65 30.64 -6.05
CA THR A 10 -6.21 31.26 -7.26
C THR A 10 -7.73 31.41 -7.13
N ARG A 11 -8.20 32.61 -6.75
CA ARG A 11 -9.63 32.97 -6.78
C ARG A 11 -10.10 33.09 -8.24
N ARG A 12 -10.86 32.11 -8.73
CA ARG A 12 -11.72 32.30 -9.90
C ARG A 12 -12.97 33.07 -9.46
N THR A 13 -13.01 34.36 -9.81
CA THR A 13 -14.16 35.24 -9.56
C THR A 13 -15.33 34.83 -10.46
N LEU A 14 -16.34 34.16 -9.90
CA LEU A 14 -17.67 34.03 -10.52
C LEU A 14 -18.55 35.16 -9.99
N LEU A 15 -18.84 36.11 -10.87
CA LEU A 15 -19.81 37.19 -10.67
C LEU A 15 -21.19 36.69 -11.12
N THR A 16 -22.05 36.33 -10.17
CA THR A 16 -23.51 36.33 -10.39
C THR A 16 -24.24 36.45 -9.05
N ALA A 17 -25.05 37.49 -8.93
CA ALA A 17 -25.88 37.80 -7.78
C ALA A 17 -27.14 36.92 -7.74
N ALA A 18 -27.44 36.32 -6.59
CA ALA A 18 -28.82 36.02 -6.14
C ALA A 18 -28.80 35.51 -4.69
N LEU A 19 -29.78 35.95 -3.91
CA LEU A 19 -30.05 35.61 -2.51
C LEU A 19 -30.20 34.10 -2.25
N ALA A 20 -29.45 33.53 -1.29
CA ALA A 20 -29.89 32.43 -0.40
C ALA A 20 -28.76 32.00 0.56
N ALA A 21 -29.12 31.86 1.85
CA ALA A 21 -28.50 31.10 2.96
C ALA A 21 -26.95 31.01 3.09
N PRO A 22 -26.37 31.23 4.28
CA PRO A 22 -24.96 30.97 4.52
C PRO A 22 -24.74 29.45 4.61
N ILE A 23 -24.54 28.80 3.46
CA ILE A 23 -23.86 27.50 3.43
C ILE A 23 -22.40 27.82 3.77
N MET A 24 -22.02 27.61 5.03
CA MET A 24 -20.61 27.50 5.42
C MET A 24 -20.05 26.24 4.75
N GLY A 25 -19.78 26.33 3.45
CA GLY A 25 -18.94 25.39 2.75
C GLY A 25 -17.53 25.56 3.28
N LEU A 26 -17.14 24.71 4.22
CA LEU A 26 -15.74 24.42 4.48
C LEU A 26 -15.17 23.94 3.15
N ALA A 27 -14.54 24.84 2.40
CA ALA A 27 -13.65 24.47 1.33
C ALA A 27 -12.50 23.71 2.01
N ALA A 28 -12.64 22.39 2.10
CA ALA A 28 -11.54 21.51 2.44
C ALA A 28 -10.47 21.77 1.38
N CYS A 29 -9.43 22.52 1.77
CA CYS A 29 -8.20 22.56 0.99
C CYS A 29 -7.63 21.16 1.08
N SER A 30 -7.97 20.30 0.13
CA SER A 30 -7.26 19.05 -0.06
C SER A 30 -5.82 19.42 -0.41
N LYS A 31 -4.90 19.24 0.56
CA LYS A 31 -3.47 19.33 0.31
C LYS A 31 -3.14 18.26 -0.73
N GLU A 32 -2.67 18.69 -1.89
CA GLU A 32 -2.25 17.78 -2.94
C GLU A 32 -1.14 16.86 -2.37
N PRO A 33 -1.15 15.56 -2.68
CA PRO A 33 -0.05 14.68 -2.29
C PRO A 33 1.30 15.26 -2.68
N PRO A 34 2.33 15.17 -1.80
CA PRO A 34 3.67 15.52 -2.19
C PRO A 34 4.13 14.53 -3.26
N GLU A 35 4.70 15.08 -4.32
CA GLU A 35 5.36 14.30 -5.35
C GLU A 35 6.62 13.63 -4.78
N PRO A 36 7.05 12.48 -5.33
CA PRO A 36 8.30 11.88 -4.92
C PRO A 36 9.46 12.81 -5.25
N GLU A 37 10.37 13.01 -4.30
CA GLU A 37 11.61 13.76 -4.50
C GLU A 37 12.76 12.77 -4.69
N CYS A 38 13.24 12.66 -5.93
CA CYS A 38 14.33 11.75 -6.26
C CYS A 38 15.66 12.42 -5.96
N GLY A 39 16.29 11.97 -4.87
CA GLY A 39 17.70 12.20 -4.61
C GLY A 39 18.59 11.19 -5.35
N ASP A 40 19.89 11.29 -5.11
CA ASP A 40 20.84 10.27 -5.51
C ASP A 40 20.60 9.00 -4.68
N LEU A 41 20.23 7.88 -5.31
CA LEU A 41 20.05 6.58 -4.63
C LEU A 41 21.31 6.14 -3.88
N THR A 42 22.50 6.55 -4.34
CA THR A 42 23.77 6.22 -3.67
C THR A 42 23.97 6.99 -2.36
N ALA A 43 23.19 8.05 -2.13
CA ALA A 43 23.17 8.80 -0.89
C ALA A 43 22.21 8.18 0.16
N LEU A 44 21.39 7.19 -0.23
CA LEU A 44 20.52 6.49 0.69
C LEU A 44 21.28 5.44 1.52
N PRO A 45 20.82 5.13 2.75
CA PRO A 45 21.30 3.98 3.50
C PRO A 45 21.27 2.69 2.70
N ALA A 46 22.38 1.94 2.76
CA ALA A 46 22.50 0.60 2.22
C ALA A 46 21.94 -0.40 3.23
N VAL A 47 20.72 -0.88 3.01
CA VAL A 47 20.01 -1.80 3.91
C VAL A 47 20.24 -3.23 3.44
N GLU A 48 20.73 -4.10 4.32
CA GLU A 48 20.94 -5.53 4.00
C GLU A 48 19.83 -6.44 4.53
N GLN A 49 19.14 -5.99 5.59
CA GLN A 49 18.12 -6.75 6.31
C GLN A 49 17.01 -5.85 6.83
N VAL A 50 15.79 -6.39 6.88
CA VAL A 50 14.61 -5.75 7.51
C VAL A 50 13.85 -6.82 8.28
N GLY A 51 13.45 -6.56 9.53
CA GLY A 51 12.76 -7.54 10.39
C GLY A 51 13.50 -8.88 10.51
N GLY A 52 14.84 -8.85 10.52
CA GLY A 52 15.69 -10.05 10.52
C GLY A 52 15.74 -10.85 9.20
N ALA A 53 14.96 -10.48 8.18
CA ALA A 53 15.01 -11.09 6.86
C ALA A 53 16.08 -10.44 5.97
N LEU A 54 16.89 -11.28 5.30
CA LEU A 54 17.88 -10.84 4.31
C LEU A 54 17.21 -10.30 3.06
N LEU A 55 17.69 -9.16 2.58
CA LEU A 55 17.29 -8.64 1.27
C LEU A 55 18.12 -9.32 0.18
N VAL A 56 17.41 -9.90 -0.80
CA VAL A 56 18.00 -10.63 -1.91
C VAL A 56 17.58 -9.97 -3.21
N SER A 57 18.58 -9.58 -4.02
CA SER A 57 18.32 -9.02 -5.33
C SER A 57 17.81 -10.10 -6.28
N GLU A 58 16.62 -9.92 -6.85
CA GLU A 58 16.05 -10.81 -7.87
C GLU A 58 16.98 -10.93 -9.09
N ALA A 59 17.63 -9.83 -9.47
CA ALA A 59 18.52 -9.75 -10.62
C ALA A 59 19.75 -10.67 -10.49
N SER A 60 20.37 -10.67 -9.31
CA SER A 60 21.63 -11.38 -9.06
C SER A 60 21.45 -12.70 -8.33
N GLY A 61 20.30 -12.91 -7.69
CA GLY A 61 20.03 -14.03 -6.79
C GLY A 61 20.90 -14.05 -5.54
N ARG A 62 21.54 -12.92 -5.20
CA ARG A 62 22.47 -12.81 -4.07
C ARG A 62 21.93 -11.88 -3.00
N PRO A 63 22.10 -12.22 -1.71
CA PRO A 63 21.91 -11.26 -0.63
C PRO A 63 22.87 -10.08 -0.81
N GLY A 64 22.42 -8.89 -0.47
CA GLY A 64 23.27 -7.71 -0.53
C GLY A 64 22.55 -6.43 -0.14
N PRO A 65 23.29 -5.33 -0.02
CA PRO A 65 22.74 -4.04 0.32
C PRO A 65 21.79 -3.53 -0.76
N VAL A 66 20.68 -2.94 -0.33
CA VAL A 66 19.68 -2.29 -1.18
C VAL A 66 19.52 -0.84 -0.69
N PRO A 67 19.66 0.17 -1.57
CA PRO A 67 19.50 1.56 -1.17
C PRO A 67 18.03 1.84 -0.81
N MET A 68 17.75 2.21 0.42
CA MET A 68 16.39 2.53 0.88
C MET A 68 16.39 3.70 1.85
N ALA A 69 15.32 4.49 1.82
CA ALA A 69 15.05 5.47 2.87
C ALA A 69 14.78 4.74 4.18
N GLN A 70 15.40 5.19 5.27
CA GLN A 70 15.33 4.48 6.57
C GLN A 70 13.90 4.25 7.05
N GLY A 71 13.02 5.26 6.97
CA GLY A 71 11.63 5.11 7.41
C GLY A 71 10.84 4.05 6.61
N PHE A 72 11.15 3.87 5.32
CA PHE A 72 10.56 2.79 4.52
C PHE A 72 11.12 1.42 4.94
N ALA A 73 12.44 1.33 5.18
CA ALA A 73 13.06 0.10 5.65
C ALA A 73 12.53 -0.33 7.03
N ASP A 74 12.32 0.62 7.94
CA ASP A 74 11.73 0.36 9.27
C ASP A 74 10.29 -0.15 9.15
N GLN A 75 9.49 0.48 8.28
CA GLN A 75 8.11 0.06 8.03
C GLN A 75 8.02 -1.33 7.37
N LEU A 76 8.91 -1.61 6.42
CA LEU A 76 9.02 -2.93 5.81
C LEU A 76 9.47 -3.98 6.83
N GLY A 77 10.39 -3.62 7.72
CA GLY A 77 10.81 -4.46 8.85
C GLY A 77 9.66 -4.79 9.79
N ALA A 78 8.84 -3.79 10.16
CA ALA A 78 7.67 -4.00 11.00
C ALA A 78 6.64 -4.94 10.35
N TRP A 79 6.44 -4.83 9.03
CA TRP A 79 5.61 -5.80 8.30
C TRP A 79 6.21 -7.21 8.31
N VAL A 80 7.53 -7.36 8.13
CA VAL A 80 8.19 -8.67 8.19
C VAL A 80 8.04 -9.30 9.57
N ASP A 81 8.29 -8.54 10.63
CA ASP A 81 8.15 -9.01 12.02
C ASP A 81 6.72 -9.48 12.30
N HIS A 82 5.72 -8.70 11.88
CA HIS A 82 4.30 -9.07 11.98
C HIS A 82 3.97 -10.33 11.17
N TRP A 83 4.44 -10.41 9.93
CA TRP A 83 4.18 -11.55 9.06
C TRP A 83 4.84 -12.83 9.59
N ALA A 84 5.98 -12.73 10.28
CA ALA A 84 6.65 -13.85 10.92
C ALA A 84 5.82 -14.49 12.06
N GLU A 85 4.88 -13.75 12.67
CA GLU A 85 3.93 -14.28 13.65
C GLU A 85 2.85 -15.17 13.01
N ILE A 86 2.53 -14.91 11.74
CA ILE A 86 1.50 -15.63 10.97
C ILE A 86 2.13 -16.79 10.20
N VAL A 87 3.27 -16.54 9.54
CA VAL A 87 4.01 -17.52 8.74
C VAL A 87 5.43 -17.60 9.28
N THR A 88 5.70 -18.66 10.04
CA THR A 88 6.99 -18.84 10.69
C THR A 88 8.11 -19.05 9.67
N GLY A 89 9.25 -18.39 9.89
CA GLY A 89 10.52 -18.74 9.26
C GLY A 89 10.86 -17.99 7.98
N VAL A 90 10.06 -17.01 7.54
CA VAL A 90 10.46 -16.10 6.47
C VAL A 90 11.75 -15.38 6.89
N ASN A 91 12.84 -15.63 6.16
CA ASN A 91 14.15 -15.08 6.47
C ASN A 91 14.87 -14.50 5.24
N GLN A 92 14.19 -14.50 4.08
CA GLN A 92 14.66 -13.80 2.89
C GLN A 92 13.48 -13.13 2.18
N LEU A 93 13.68 -11.86 1.83
CA LEU A 93 12.83 -11.09 0.93
C LEU A 93 13.56 -10.91 -0.40
N TRP A 94 12.98 -11.45 -1.46
CA TRP A 94 13.50 -11.26 -2.80
C TRP A 94 12.78 -10.08 -3.44
N LEU A 95 13.55 -9.17 -4.05
CA LEU A 95 13.02 -7.94 -4.61
C LEU A 95 13.81 -7.45 -5.82
N TRP A 96 13.17 -6.65 -6.67
CA TRP A 96 13.90 -5.75 -7.55
C TRP A 96 14.29 -4.51 -6.74
N PRO A 97 15.59 -4.16 -6.71
CA PRO A 97 16.03 -3.01 -5.94
C PRO A 97 15.48 -1.71 -6.56
N PRO A 98 15.33 -0.67 -5.73
CA PRO A 98 15.11 0.71 -6.18
C PRO A 98 15.94 1.06 -7.41
N ALA A 99 15.28 1.55 -8.44
CA ALA A 99 15.91 1.94 -9.69
C ALA A 99 15.32 3.27 -10.20
N PRO A 100 16.14 4.13 -10.85
CA PRO A 100 15.62 5.30 -11.54
C PRO A 100 14.62 4.90 -12.62
N SER A 101 13.59 5.71 -12.85
CA SER A 101 12.69 5.48 -13.99
C SER A 101 13.44 5.64 -15.31
N SER A 102 13.12 4.81 -16.29
CA SER A 102 13.71 4.86 -17.64
C SER A 102 13.35 6.12 -18.41
N ASP A 103 12.21 6.76 -18.08
CA ASP A 103 11.76 8.01 -18.70
C ASP A 103 12.20 9.27 -17.93
N GLY A 104 12.99 9.10 -16.86
CA GLY A 104 13.46 10.19 -16.02
C GLY A 104 12.42 10.73 -15.04
N SER A 105 11.21 10.16 -14.99
CA SER A 105 10.24 10.50 -13.96
C SER A 105 10.72 10.04 -12.57
N CYS A 106 10.35 10.80 -11.55
CA CYS A 106 10.60 10.38 -10.18
C CYS A 106 9.48 9.44 -9.71
N THR A 107 9.85 8.23 -9.29
CA THR A 107 8.94 7.29 -8.64
C THR A 107 9.36 7.11 -7.19
N TRP A 108 8.47 6.58 -6.33
CA TRP A 108 8.87 6.26 -4.96
C TRP A 108 9.95 5.19 -4.88
N SER A 109 9.95 4.23 -5.82
CA SER A 109 11.07 3.30 -5.96
C SER A 109 12.36 4.05 -6.25
N ALA A 110 12.38 5.01 -7.18
CA ALA A 110 13.55 5.85 -7.43
C ALA A 110 13.94 6.76 -6.23
N ALA A 111 13.00 7.06 -5.33
CA ALA A 111 13.27 7.75 -4.06
C ALA A 111 13.64 6.79 -2.89
N GLY A 112 13.78 5.49 -3.15
CA GLY A 112 14.08 4.46 -2.15
C GLY A 112 12.98 4.24 -1.11
N ARG A 113 11.74 4.58 -1.45
CA ARG A 113 10.54 4.45 -0.61
C ARG A 113 9.53 3.44 -1.18
N GLY A 114 9.96 2.61 -2.11
CA GLY A 114 9.15 1.54 -2.70
C GLY A 114 10.03 0.43 -3.25
N VAL A 115 9.49 -0.78 -3.32
CA VAL A 115 10.16 -1.96 -3.88
C VAL A 115 9.15 -2.87 -4.59
N GLU A 116 9.61 -3.64 -5.58
CA GLU A 116 8.83 -4.77 -6.11
C GLU A 116 9.27 -6.05 -5.40
N LEU A 117 8.41 -6.59 -4.52
CA LEU A 117 8.64 -7.87 -3.86
C LEU A 117 8.32 -9.02 -4.83
N THR A 118 9.27 -9.94 -4.99
CA THR A 118 9.18 -11.03 -5.98
C THR A 118 9.01 -12.39 -5.32
N ARG A 119 9.64 -12.65 -4.17
CA ARG A 119 9.49 -13.92 -3.44
C ARG A 119 9.69 -13.75 -1.94
N LEU A 120 9.04 -14.62 -1.17
CA LEU A 120 9.32 -14.86 0.24
C LEU A 120 9.92 -16.27 0.39
N ARG A 121 10.98 -16.40 1.19
CA ARG A 121 11.58 -17.72 1.48
C ARG A 121 11.83 -17.94 2.96
N ALA A 122 11.72 -19.20 3.34
CA ALA A 122 12.14 -19.75 4.62
C ALA A 122 13.34 -20.69 4.40
N GLY A 123 14.55 -20.14 4.45
CA GLY A 123 15.76 -20.84 4.05
C GLY A 123 15.74 -21.21 2.57
N ARG A 124 15.63 -22.51 2.26
CA ARG A 124 15.55 -23.00 0.87
C ARG A 124 14.12 -23.13 0.36
N GLU A 125 13.15 -23.11 1.26
CA GLU A 125 11.74 -23.25 0.93
C GLU A 125 11.18 -21.95 0.36
N LEU A 126 10.36 -22.08 -0.68
CA LEU A 126 9.64 -20.98 -1.28
C LEU A 126 8.29 -20.84 -0.58
N VAL A 127 8.13 -19.78 0.19
CA VAL A 127 6.89 -19.49 0.93
C VAL A 127 5.86 -18.84 0.01
N ALA A 128 6.29 -17.90 -0.83
CA ALA A 128 5.43 -17.26 -1.82
C ALA A 128 6.23 -16.85 -3.06
N ASP A 129 5.73 -17.17 -4.26
CA ASP A 129 6.24 -16.64 -5.53
C ASP A 129 5.34 -15.50 -6.03
N LEU A 130 5.69 -14.27 -5.66
CA LEU A 130 4.88 -13.09 -5.93
C LEU A 130 4.84 -12.69 -7.40
N ARG A 131 5.67 -13.32 -8.25
CA ARG A 131 5.71 -13.10 -9.70
C ARG A 131 4.57 -13.78 -10.43
N ILE A 132 3.95 -14.80 -9.83
CA ILE A 132 2.76 -15.43 -10.40
C ILE A 132 1.61 -14.41 -10.30
N PRO A 133 1.03 -14.00 -11.44
CA PRO A 133 -0.08 -13.06 -11.46
C PRO A 133 -1.26 -13.58 -10.65
N LEU A 134 -1.90 -12.69 -9.90
CA LEU A 134 -2.97 -13.05 -8.98
C LEU A 134 -4.19 -13.70 -9.66
N HIS A 135 -4.44 -13.40 -10.94
CA HIS A 135 -5.54 -13.99 -11.71
C HIS A 135 -5.25 -15.41 -12.21
N GLU A 136 -4.01 -15.89 -12.09
CA GLU A 136 -3.61 -17.27 -12.40
C GLU A 136 -3.71 -18.19 -11.17
N LEU A 137 -3.95 -17.62 -9.99
CA LEU A 137 -4.11 -18.37 -8.75
C LEU A 137 -5.58 -18.71 -8.51
N GLU A 138 -5.83 -19.92 -8.00
CA GLU A 138 -7.16 -20.40 -7.66
C GLU A 138 -7.17 -21.06 -6.26
N GLY A 139 -8.34 -21.19 -5.66
CA GLY A 139 -8.53 -21.89 -4.38
C GLY A 139 -7.61 -21.37 -3.27
N ASP A 140 -6.98 -22.31 -2.55
CA ASP A 140 -6.16 -22.02 -1.38
C ASP A 140 -4.94 -21.15 -1.71
N ASP A 141 -4.37 -21.27 -2.91
CA ASP A 141 -3.21 -20.45 -3.32
C ASP A 141 -3.60 -18.98 -3.50
N ALA A 142 -4.80 -18.72 -4.06
CA ALA A 142 -5.33 -17.37 -4.16
C ALA A 142 -5.64 -16.78 -2.77
N THR A 143 -6.25 -17.57 -1.89
CA THR A 143 -6.53 -17.19 -0.49
C THR A 143 -5.24 -16.87 0.26
N ALA A 144 -4.21 -17.73 0.17
CA ALA A 144 -2.91 -17.51 0.77
C ALA A 144 -2.22 -16.23 0.23
N ARG A 145 -2.35 -15.95 -1.07
CA ARG A 145 -1.83 -14.71 -1.64
C ARG A 145 -2.56 -13.48 -1.11
N TRP A 146 -3.89 -13.51 -1.02
CA TRP A 146 -4.65 -12.36 -0.54
C TRP A 146 -4.47 -12.11 0.96
N ARG A 147 -4.17 -13.13 1.77
CA ARG A 147 -3.68 -12.97 3.16
C ARG A 147 -2.41 -12.14 3.22
N LEU A 148 -1.43 -12.47 2.38
CA LEU A 148 -0.16 -11.73 2.31
C LEU A 148 -0.39 -10.28 1.85
N VAL A 149 -1.24 -10.08 0.85
CA VAL A 149 -1.59 -8.73 0.36
C VAL A 149 -2.34 -7.93 1.43
N ALA A 150 -3.21 -8.55 2.24
CA ALA A 150 -3.86 -7.90 3.38
C ALA A 150 -2.82 -7.45 4.42
N GLY A 151 -1.87 -8.34 4.75
CA GLY A 151 -0.72 -8.03 5.62
C GLY A 151 0.08 -6.82 5.14
N LEU A 152 0.40 -6.78 3.85
CA LEU A 152 1.07 -5.62 3.27
C LEU A 152 0.20 -4.36 3.34
N ASN A 153 -1.09 -4.46 3.05
CA ASN A 153 -2.03 -3.33 3.09
C ASN A 153 -2.21 -2.76 4.50
N ARG A 154 -1.89 -3.51 5.58
CA ARG A 154 -1.88 -2.95 6.94
C ARG A 154 -0.85 -1.85 7.08
N TYR A 155 0.31 -2.01 6.45
CA TYR A 155 1.45 -1.10 6.57
C TYR A 155 1.57 -0.15 5.38
N PHE A 156 1.19 -0.58 4.17
CA PHE A 156 1.38 0.17 2.94
C PHE A 156 0.06 0.45 2.24
N ALA A 157 -0.27 1.73 2.01
CA ALA A 157 -1.52 2.08 1.33
C ALA A 157 -1.51 1.69 -0.16
N ASN A 158 -0.31 1.62 -0.75
CA ASN A 158 -0.11 1.35 -2.17
C ASN A 158 0.53 -0.03 -2.33
N VAL A 159 -0.30 -1.07 -2.47
CA VAL A 159 0.16 -2.42 -2.85
C VAL A 159 -0.44 -2.76 -4.21
N ASP A 160 0.36 -2.69 -5.27
CA ASP A 160 -0.10 -3.03 -6.61
C ASP A 160 0.14 -4.52 -6.90
N THR A 161 -0.98 -5.23 -6.98
CA THR A 161 -1.06 -6.66 -7.28
C THR A 161 -0.96 -6.99 -8.77
N ARG A 162 -0.90 -5.98 -9.64
CA ARG A 162 -0.79 -6.13 -11.09
C ARG A 162 0.59 -5.76 -11.62
N ALA A 163 1.56 -5.50 -10.74
CA ALA A 163 2.90 -5.18 -11.19
C ALA A 163 3.51 -6.35 -11.99
N PRO A 164 4.21 -6.06 -13.11
CA PRO A 164 4.60 -7.08 -14.08
C PRO A 164 5.66 -8.05 -13.56
N ARG A 165 6.32 -7.72 -12.44
CA ARG A 165 7.48 -8.44 -11.91
C ARG A 165 7.28 -8.96 -10.49
N GLY A 166 6.12 -8.77 -9.88
CA GLY A 166 5.88 -9.10 -8.48
C GLY A 166 4.73 -8.32 -7.86
N LEU A 167 4.74 -8.17 -6.54
CA LEU A 167 3.92 -7.20 -5.83
C LEU A 167 4.70 -5.89 -5.68
N ALA A 168 4.20 -4.82 -6.27
CA ALA A 168 4.76 -3.49 -6.06
C ALA A 168 4.28 -2.94 -4.72
N VAL A 169 5.19 -2.75 -3.78
CA VAL A 169 4.93 -2.13 -2.48
C VAL A 169 5.42 -0.70 -2.55
N ASN A 170 4.46 0.22 -2.59
CA ASN A 170 4.66 1.65 -2.76
C ASN A 170 5.50 2.00 -4.01
N ASP A 171 5.31 1.27 -5.11
CA ASP A 171 5.97 1.55 -6.39
C ASP A 171 5.01 2.26 -7.37
N GLN A 172 5.59 3.06 -8.27
CA GLN A 172 4.98 3.76 -9.41
C GLN A 172 3.87 4.79 -9.17
N TRP A 173 3.16 4.80 -8.03
CA TRP A 173 2.06 5.75 -7.79
C TRP A 173 2.38 6.79 -6.71
N PRO A 174 2.03 8.09 -6.87
CA PRO A 174 2.17 9.09 -5.82
C PRO A 174 1.59 8.53 -4.51
N LEU A 175 2.32 8.70 -3.40
CA LEU A 175 1.74 8.52 -2.08
C LEU A 175 0.56 9.48 -2.10
N ASP A 176 -0.65 8.94 -2.05
CA ASP A 176 -1.74 9.59 -1.34
C ASP A 176 -1.11 10.31 -0.15
N PRO A 177 -1.33 11.62 0.07
CA PRO A 177 -0.41 12.44 0.84
C PRO A 177 0.02 11.65 2.07
N PRO A 178 1.34 11.50 2.35
CA PRO A 178 1.76 11.25 3.70
C PRO A 178 1.18 12.45 4.41
N ASP A 179 0.01 12.22 4.97
CA ASP A 179 -0.38 12.93 6.12
C ASP A 179 0.85 12.72 7.00
N GLU A 180 1.47 13.82 7.41
CA GLU A 180 2.28 13.83 8.62
C GLU A 180 1.47 13.26 9.83
N GLN A 181 0.19 12.88 9.60
CA GLN A 181 -0.75 12.09 10.38
C GLN A 181 -0.86 10.60 9.99
N THR A 182 0.12 9.95 9.34
CA THR A 182 0.43 8.56 9.74
C THR A 182 1.01 8.59 11.16
N THR A 183 0.19 9.01 12.13
CA THR A 183 0.45 8.85 13.55
C THR A 183 0.22 7.38 13.88
N GLY A 184 1.14 6.53 13.42
CA GLY A 184 1.15 5.09 13.65
C GLY A 184 1.66 4.31 12.43
N PRO A 185 2.08 3.04 12.63
CA PRO A 185 2.64 2.20 11.56
C PRO A 185 1.59 1.71 10.53
N PHE A 186 0.31 1.98 10.77
CA PHE A 186 -0.81 1.36 10.06
C PHE A 186 -1.53 2.34 9.12
N THR A 187 -2.08 1.79 8.04
CA THR A 187 -2.82 2.53 7.02
C THR A 187 -4.28 2.80 7.44
N THR A 188 -4.92 3.73 6.75
CA THR A 188 -6.38 3.93 6.82
C THR A 188 -6.94 3.80 5.41
N PHE A 189 -8.12 3.20 5.28
CA PHE A 189 -8.78 3.03 3.99
C PHE A 189 -9.26 4.37 3.42
N ARG A 190 -8.98 4.59 2.14
CA ARG A 190 -9.42 5.75 1.36
C ARG A 190 -10.16 5.27 0.12
N ARG A 191 -11.40 5.74 -0.05
CA ARG A 191 -12.28 5.34 -1.17
C ARG A 191 -11.75 5.74 -2.55
N ASN A 192 -10.88 6.74 -2.61
CA ASN A 192 -10.21 7.21 -3.82
C ASN A 192 -8.85 6.53 -4.08
N ASN A 193 -8.38 5.68 -3.17
CA ASN A 193 -7.16 4.91 -3.38
C ASN A 193 -7.50 3.60 -4.12
N ILE A 194 -7.17 3.55 -5.41
CA ILE A 194 -7.48 2.42 -6.28
C ILE A 194 -6.87 1.09 -5.79
N HIS A 195 -5.69 1.12 -5.16
CA HIS A 195 -5.02 -0.08 -4.67
C HIS A 195 -5.73 -0.65 -3.44
N GLN A 196 -6.10 0.21 -2.49
CA GLN A 196 -6.88 -0.21 -1.32
C GLN A 196 -8.28 -0.69 -1.72
N VAL A 197 -8.95 -0.01 -2.67
CA VAL A 197 -10.26 -0.42 -3.17
C VAL A 197 -10.17 -1.81 -3.81
N ARG A 198 -9.17 -2.06 -4.67
CA ARG A 198 -8.96 -3.40 -5.24
C ARG A 198 -8.68 -4.46 -4.19
N CYS A 199 -7.87 -4.14 -3.18
CA CYS A 199 -7.65 -5.04 -2.06
C CYS A 199 -8.97 -5.38 -1.37
N ALA A 200 -9.79 -4.38 -1.01
CA ALA A 200 -11.06 -4.61 -0.34
C ALA A 200 -12.05 -5.42 -1.21
N GLN A 201 -12.15 -5.13 -2.51
CA GLN A 201 -12.96 -5.89 -3.46
C GLN A 201 -12.50 -7.35 -3.57
N ALA A 202 -11.19 -7.58 -3.69
CA ALA A 202 -10.64 -8.91 -3.80
C ALA A 202 -10.77 -9.72 -2.52
N LEU A 203 -10.59 -9.09 -1.35
CA LEU A 203 -10.89 -9.71 -0.07
C LEU A 203 -12.36 -10.14 0.00
N ALA A 204 -13.30 -9.24 -0.33
CA ALA A 204 -14.71 -9.59 -0.36
C ALA A 204 -15.01 -10.75 -1.33
N ALA A 205 -14.41 -10.75 -2.52
CA ALA A 205 -14.65 -11.75 -3.55
C ALA A 205 -13.99 -13.11 -3.28
N VAL A 206 -12.75 -13.12 -2.81
CA VAL A 206 -11.96 -14.35 -2.65
C VAL A 206 -12.11 -14.94 -1.25
N MET A 207 -11.99 -14.11 -0.21
CA MET A 207 -11.99 -14.58 1.18
C MET A 207 -13.41 -14.80 1.71
N TRP A 208 -14.35 -13.91 1.35
CA TRP A 208 -15.75 -13.97 1.79
C TRP A 208 -16.73 -14.36 0.69
N GLN A 209 -16.25 -14.69 -0.51
CA GLN A 209 -17.08 -15.18 -1.64
C GLN A 209 -18.28 -14.28 -1.97
N ARG A 210 -18.16 -12.97 -1.76
CA ARG A 210 -19.19 -12.00 -2.16
C ARG A 210 -19.05 -11.69 -3.65
N PRO A 211 -20.16 -11.52 -4.40
CA PRO A 211 -20.12 -11.25 -5.83
C PRO A 211 -19.73 -9.78 -6.08
N VAL A 212 -18.45 -9.47 -5.93
CA VAL A 212 -17.89 -8.12 -6.10
C VAL A 212 -16.89 -8.12 -7.25
N SER A 213 -17.07 -7.19 -8.20
CA SER A 213 -16.10 -6.94 -9.27
C SER A 213 -14.80 -6.30 -8.72
N ILE A 214 -13.63 -6.76 -9.17
CA ILE A 214 -12.31 -6.24 -8.74
C ILE A 214 -11.78 -5.25 -9.79
N ASP A 215 -12.44 -4.10 -9.93
CA ASP A 215 -12.11 -3.07 -10.93
C ASP A 215 -11.29 -1.91 -10.34
N GLY A 216 -11.34 -1.71 -9.02
CA GLY A 216 -10.75 -0.59 -8.29
C GLY A 216 -11.66 0.63 -8.14
N SER A 217 -12.93 0.52 -8.53
CA SER A 217 -13.93 1.58 -8.38
C SER A 217 -14.74 1.40 -7.10
N TRP A 218 -14.82 2.43 -6.26
CA TRP A 218 -15.68 2.37 -5.08
C TRP A 218 -17.14 2.64 -5.45
N GLY A 219 -17.96 1.59 -5.54
CA GLY A 219 -19.38 1.66 -5.86
C GLY A 219 -20.29 1.02 -4.81
N ASP A 220 -21.60 1.10 -5.02
CA ASP A 220 -22.63 0.58 -4.10
C ASP A 220 -22.51 -0.93 -3.86
N GLU A 221 -22.14 -1.70 -4.90
CA GLU A 221 -21.87 -3.15 -4.82
C GLU A 221 -20.75 -3.44 -3.82
N THR A 222 -19.59 -2.79 -3.99
CA THR A 222 -18.44 -2.92 -3.09
C THR A 222 -18.77 -2.46 -1.68
N ALA A 223 -19.43 -1.31 -1.53
CA ALA A 223 -19.80 -0.77 -0.23
C ALA A 223 -20.81 -1.66 0.51
N GLY A 224 -21.80 -2.22 -0.20
CA GLY A 224 -22.79 -3.14 0.36
C GLY A 224 -22.16 -4.44 0.85
N ALA A 225 -21.36 -5.10 0.01
CA ALA A 225 -20.68 -6.34 0.37
C ALA A 225 -19.74 -6.17 1.57
N LEU A 226 -18.95 -5.09 1.59
CA LEU A 226 -18.05 -4.81 2.71
C LEU A 226 -18.82 -4.46 3.99
N LYS A 227 -19.95 -3.77 3.89
CA LYS A 227 -20.82 -3.50 5.05
C LYS A 227 -21.35 -4.80 5.67
N GLU A 228 -21.76 -5.76 4.85
CA GLU A 228 -22.21 -7.08 5.31
C GLU A 228 -21.07 -7.82 6.03
N ILE A 229 -19.90 -7.90 5.39
CA ILE A 229 -18.70 -8.54 5.97
C ILE A 229 -18.32 -7.88 7.31
N LEU A 230 -18.24 -6.55 7.35
CA LEU A 230 -17.90 -5.82 8.59
C LEU A 230 -18.92 -6.08 9.70
N THR A 231 -20.21 -6.22 9.35
CA THR A 231 -21.25 -6.56 10.33
C THR A 231 -21.08 -8.00 10.85
N GLU A 232 -20.77 -8.95 9.98
CA GLU A 232 -20.48 -10.35 10.35
C GLU A 232 -19.27 -10.48 11.27
N LEU A 233 -18.28 -9.60 11.10
CA LEU A 233 -17.07 -9.54 11.92
C LEU A 233 -17.22 -8.70 13.20
N ASP A 234 -18.41 -8.16 13.49
CA ASP A 234 -18.65 -7.23 14.60
C ASP A 234 -17.72 -5.99 14.59
N LEU A 235 -17.44 -5.48 13.40
CA LEU A 235 -16.62 -4.29 13.16
C LEU A 235 -17.48 -3.07 12.78
N PRO A 236 -16.97 -1.84 12.95
CA PRO A 236 -17.66 -0.66 12.44
C PRO A 236 -17.89 -0.76 10.93
N THR A 237 -19.10 -0.51 10.46
CA THR A 237 -19.50 -0.73 9.05
C THR A 237 -18.98 0.33 8.07
N ASP A 238 -18.35 1.39 8.56
CA ASP A 238 -17.70 2.40 7.71
C ASP A 238 -16.22 2.08 7.60
N LEU A 239 -15.81 1.53 6.46
CA LEU A 239 -14.43 1.11 6.22
C LEU A 239 -13.42 2.26 6.31
N THR A 240 -13.85 3.52 6.16
CA THR A 240 -12.98 4.69 6.31
C THR A 240 -12.53 4.92 7.76
N ARG A 241 -13.17 4.24 8.72
CA ARG A 241 -12.69 4.22 10.10
C ARG A 241 -11.44 3.35 10.21
N PRO A 242 -10.34 3.85 10.84
CA PRO A 242 -9.13 3.06 11.01
C PRO A 242 -9.38 1.68 11.64
N GLU A 243 -10.26 1.61 12.64
CA GLU A 243 -10.63 0.36 13.30
C GLU A 243 -11.27 -0.66 12.35
N ALA A 244 -12.12 -0.21 11.43
CA ALA A 244 -12.80 -1.08 10.48
C ALA A 244 -11.83 -1.64 9.43
N TRP A 245 -10.97 -0.77 8.87
CA TRP A 245 -9.96 -1.18 7.89
C TRP A 245 -8.94 -2.14 8.50
N GLN A 246 -8.37 -1.79 9.65
CA GLN A 246 -7.37 -2.63 10.32
C GLN A 246 -7.98 -3.94 10.83
N GLY A 247 -9.23 -3.92 11.29
CA GLY A 247 -9.97 -5.12 11.66
C GLY A 247 -10.20 -6.04 10.46
N LEU A 248 -10.68 -5.51 9.33
CA LEU A 248 -10.89 -6.28 8.11
C LEU A 248 -9.61 -6.98 7.65
N LEU A 249 -8.49 -6.24 7.59
CA LEU A 249 -7.19 -6.79 7.20
C LEU A 249 -6.71 -7.87 8.20
N GLN A 250 -6.88 -7.63 9.50
CA GLN A 250 -6.51 -8.59 10.54
C GLN A 250 -7.27 -9.91 10.40
N HIS A 251 -8.58 -9.85 10.15
CA HIS A 251 -9.38 -11.05 9.90
C HIS A 251 -9.00 -11.74 8.60
N ALA A 252 -8.67 -10.97 7.55
CA ALA A 252 -8.23 -11.52 6.28
C ALA A 252 -6.90 -12.28 6.37
N GLU A 253 -6.02 -11.94 7.32
CA GLU A 253 -4.73 -12.59 7.53
C GLU A 253 -4.81 -13.95 8.23
N GLN A 254 -5.94 -14.28 8.84
CA GLN A 254 -6.09 -15.52 9.60
C GLN A 254 -6.16 -16.75 8.66
N PRO A 255 -5.50 -17.87 9.04
CA PRO A 255 -5.46 -19.11 8.27
C PRO A 255 -6.81 -19.83 8.16
#